data_AF-A0A975RH86-F1
#
_entry.id   AF-A0A975RH86-F1
#
_cell.length_a   1.000
_cell.length_b   1.000
_cell.length_c   1.000
_cell.angle_alpha   90.00
_cell.angle_beta   90.00
_cell.angle_gamma   90.00
#
_symmetry.space_group_name_H-M   'P 1'
#
loop_
_entity.id
_entity.type
_entity.pdbx_description
1 polymer ?
#
loop_
_entity_poly.entity_id
_entity_poly.type
_entity_poly.pdbx_seq_one_letter_code
_entity_poly.pdbx_strand_id
1 'polypeptide(L)'
;MVKHSKTLLTRAGITAFAVAALVAAPVASATAAPAAPSATISASDVNEAAGTFSTAPEAAIQGAADGTPAGAIQWYKNHMGSTGWQGLCEKAVENAYGVTGVWASANAHWNGAPHHSGAAPLGAFVYWNISAYGHVGISDGNGGFYATSVGGKIGHATSVNYFNNYRGWTPAAVPSR
;
A
#
# COMPACT_ATOMS: atom_id res chain seq x y z
N MET A 1 -12.45 -30.21 -49.29
CA MET A 1 -13.49 -29.93 -50.33
C MET A 1 -14.79 -30.52 -49.78
N VAL A 2 -15.93 -29.83 -49.65
CA VAL A 2 -16.36 -28.48 -50.10
C VAL A 2 -17.19 -27.81 -48.96
N LYS A 3 -17.21 -26.47 -48.88
CA LYS A 3 -17.99 -25.65 -47.93
C LYS A 3 -19.44 -25.40 -48.43
N HIS A 4 -20.25 -24.72 -47.60
CA HIS A 4 -21.63 -24.19 -47.84
C HIS A 4 -22.74 -25.13 -47.32
N SER A 5 -23.88 -24.71 -46.74
CA SER A 5 -24.41 -23.39 -46.30
C SER A 5 -25.61 -23.65 -45.34
N LYS A 6 -26.39 -22.72 -44.76
CA LYS A 6 -26.59 -21.25 -44.86
C LYS A 6 -27.17 -20.72 -43.51
N THR A 7 -27.17 -19.41 -43.28
CA THR A 7 -27.79 -18.74 -42.09
C THR A 7 -29.24 -18.31 -42.35
N LEU A 8 -30.13 -18.43 -41.36
CA LEU A 8 -31.44 -17.75 -41.23
C LEU A 8 -31.75 -17.64 -39.72
N LEU A 9 -31.49 -16.50 -39.07
CA LEU A 9 -32.46 -15.43 -38.75
C LEU A 9 -33.78 -15.88 -38.11
N THR A 10 -33.92 -15.59 -36.81
CA THR A 10 -35.21 -15.22 -36.19
C THR A 10 -35.00 -13.97 -35.34
N ARG A 11 -35.75 -12.90 -35.64
CA ARG A 11 -35.83 -11.67 -34.83
C ARG A 11 -37.17 -11.62 -34.10
N ALA A 12 -37.13 -11.39 -32.79
CA ALA A 12 -38.16 -10.74 -31.98
C ALA A 12 -37.38 -10.01 -30.87
N GLY A 13 -37.55 -8.72 -30.59
CA GLY A 13 -38.83 -8.05 -30.30
C GLY A 13 -39.13 -8.32 -28.83
N ILE A 14 -39.16 -7.33 -27.93
CA ILE A 14 -40.25 -6.35 -27.87
C ILE A 14 -39.92 -5.19 -26.89
N THR A 15 -40.39 -3.98 -27.25
CA THR A 15 -40.58 -2.72 -26.46
C THR A 15 -39.46 -2.16 -25.58
N ALA A 16 -39.03 -0.95 -25.93
CA ALA A 16 -38.59 0.05 -24.97
C ALA A 16 -39.79 0.61 -24.17
N PHE A 17 -39.58 0.95 -22.90
CA PHE A 17 -40.41 1.88 -22.15
C PHE A 17 -39.57 3.11 -21.80
N ALA A 18 -40.03 4.28 -22.24
CA ALA A 18 -39.52 5.57 -21.79
C ALA A 18 -40.64 6.26 -21.00
N VAL A 19 -40.39 6.60 -19.74
CA VAL A 19 -41.24 7.50 -18.94
C VAL A 19 -40.33 8.49 -18.23
N ALA A 20 -40.80 9.73 -18.11
CA ALA A 20 -39.97 10.90 -17.91
C ALA A 20 -39.56 11.18 -16.45
N ALA A 21 -38.57 12.08 -16.34
CA ALA A 21 -37.94 12.58 -15.13
C ALA A 21 -38.89 13.15 -14.06
N LEU A 22 -38.44 13.07 -12.80
CA LEU A 22 -38.65 14.12 -11.81
C LEU A 22 -37.42 14.30 -10.92
N VAL A 23 -37.18 15.53 -10.46
CA VAL A 23 -35.96 15.99 -9.77
C VAL A 23 -36.08 15.82 -8.25
N ALA A 24 -35.03 15.31 -7.61
CA ALA A 24 -34.72 15.58 -6.20
C ALA A 24 -33.25 15.27 -5.90
N ALA A 25 -32.50 16.25 -5.40
CA ALA A 25 -31.15 16.04 -4.87
C ALA A 25 -31.21 15.47 -3.43
N PRO A 26 -30.19 14.74 -2.95
CA PRO A 26 -30.26 14.09 -1.65
C PRO A 26 -30.09 15.09 -0.49
N VAL A 27 -31.12 15.22 0.35
CA VAL A 27 -30.96 15.73 1.71
C VAL A 27 -30.35 14.62 2.58
N ALA A 28 -29.03 14.65 2.71
CA ALA A 28 -28.32 13.78 3.65
C ALA A 28 -28.60 14.25 5.09
N SER A 29 -29.43 13.51 5.82
CA SER A 29 -29.61 13.69 7.25
C SER A 29 -28.34 13.29 8.00
N ALA A 30 -27.41 14.24 8.16
CA ALA A 30 -26.25 14.08 9.02
C ALA A 30 -26.71 14.00 10.48
N THR A 31 -26.73 12.79 11.05
CA THR A 31 -26.81 12.60 12.50
C THR A 31 -25.53 13.16 13.11
N ALA A 32 -25.62 14.35 13.72
CA ALA A 32 -24.51 14.94 14.44
C ALA A 32 -24.07 14.02 15.60
N ALA A 33 -22.83 13.54 15.53
CA ALA A 33 -22.21 12.87 16.67
C ALA A 33 -22.03 13.89 17.81
N PRO A 34 -22.22 13.51 19.09
CA PRO A 34 -21.98 14.41 20.20
C PRO A 34 -20.49 14.80 20.21
N ALA A 35 -20.21 16.11 20.18
CA ALA A 35 -18.85 16.61 20.32
C ALA A 35 -18.31 16.20 21.69
N ALA A 36 -17.23 15.41 21.71
CA ALA A 36 -16.48 15.16 22.94
C ALA A 36 -15.94 16.49 23.46
N PRO A 37 -15.99 16.77 24.77
CA PRO A 37 -15.45 18.01 25.31
C PRO A 37 -13.95 18.08 25.03
N SER A 38 -13.53 19.06 24.25
CA SER A 38 -12.12 19.37 24.04
C SER A 38 -11.52 19.92 25.33
N ALA A 39 -11.02 19.03 26.18
CA ALA A 39 -10.16 19.39 27.30
C ALA A 39 -8.93 20.11 26.72
N THR A 40 -8.95 21.43 26.80
CA THR A 40 -7.90 22.30 26.27
C THR A 40 -6.78 22.34 27.30
N ILE A 41 -5.78 21.49 27.11
CA ILE A 41 -4.56 21.51 27.92
C ILE A 41 -3.88 22.88 27.69
N SER A 42 -3.68 23.60 28.78
CA SER A 42 -3.04 24.91 28.80
C SER A 42 -1.55 24.78 29.12
N ALA A 43 -0.76 25.81 28.78
CA ALA A 43 0.68 25.84 29.10
C ALA A 43 0.96 25.74 30.62
N SER A 44 -0.01 26.14 31.46
CA SER A 44 0.03 26.00 32.92
C SER A 44 -0.11 24.56 33.43
N ASP A 45 -0.53 23.62 32.59
CA ASP A 45 -0.74 22.21 32.96
C ASP A 45 0.53 21.37 32.74
N VAL A 46 1.58 21.97 32.18
CA VAL A 46 2.85 21.32 31.82
C VAL A 46 3.91 21.62 32.88
N ASN A 47 4.32 20.59 33.62
CA ASN A 47 5.50 20.66 34.49
C ASN A 47 6.76 20.25 33.71
N GLU A 48 7.46 21.22 33.12
CA GLU A 48 8.68 20.98 32.32
C GLU A 48 9.77 20.21 33.10
N ALA A 49 9.83 20.35 34.42
CA ALA A 49 10.83 19.67 35.26
C ALA A 49 10.51 18.20 35.56
N ALA A 50 9.32 17.70 35.22
CA ALA A 50 8.93 16.30 35.42
C ALA A 50 9.06 15.43 34.15
N GLY A 51 9.41 16.03 33.01
CA GLY A 51 9.28 15.44 31.67
C GLY A 51 10.49 14.70 31.11
N THR A 52 11.18 13.84 31.88
CA THR A 52 12.21 12.94 31.29
C THR A 52 11.56 11.74 30.61
N PHE A 53 10.93 11.97 29.46
CA PHE A 53 10.36 10.89 28.64
C PHE A 53 11.44 10.20 27.82
N SER A 54 11.81 8.97 28.19
CA SER A 54 12.68 8.13 27.38
C SER A 54 11.88 7.41 26.30
N THR A 55 11.49 8.12 25.25
CA THR A 55 10.91 7.52 24.03
C THR A 55 12.00 6.83 23.21
N ALA A 56 11.81 5.56 22.87
CA ALA A 56 12.43 5.01 21.67
C ALA A 56 12.00 5.86 20.45
N PRO A 57 12.82 6.00 19.38
CA PRO A 57 12.61 7.03 18.37
C PRO A 57 11.43 6.71 17.43
N GLU A 58 10.23 7.09 17.87
CA GLU A 58 9.06 7.38 17.02
C GLU A 58 9.14 8.80 16.40
N ALA A 59 10.15 9.57 16.81
CA ALA A 59 10.44 10.93 16.34
C ALA A 59 11.09 10.96 14.93
N ALA A 60 10.32 10.60 13.90
CA ALA A 60 10.70 10.82 12.50
C ALA A 60 9.53 10.86 11.48
N ILE A 61 8.34 10.35 11.82
CA ILE A 61 7.20 10.32 10.87
C ILE A 61 6.65 11.73 10.71
N GLN A 62 6.96 12.39 9.60
CA GLN A 62 6.31 13.64 9.19
C GLN A 62 4.99 13.34 8.46
N GLY A 63 4.84 12.14 7.88
CA GLY A 63 3.59 11.65 7.32
C GLY A 63 3.69 10.23 6.78
N ALA A 64 2.55 9.64 6.41
CA ALA A 64 2.57 8.46 5.55
C ALA A 64 3.14 8.87 4.18
N ALA A 65 4.08 8.08 3.65
CA ALA A 65 4.79 8.38 2.40
C ALA A 65 5.57 9.71 2.36
N ASP A 66 6.19 10.08 3.49
CA ASP A 66 7.12 11.21 3.61
C ASP A 66 8.56 10.94 3.10
N GLY A 67 8.80 9.76 2.51
CA GLY A 67 10.13 9.34 2.04
C GLY A 67 11.02 8.73 3.12
N THR A 68 10.55 8.60 4.37
CA THR A 68 11.27 7.94 5.45
C THR A 68 10.89 6.45 5.59
N PRO A 69 11.74 5.59 6.18
CA PRO A 69 11.40 4.23 6.59
C PRO A 69 10.09 4.13 7.37
N ALA A 70 9.87 5.05 8.30
CA ALA A 70 8.74 5.02 9.22
C ALA A 70 7.45 5.51 8.53
N GLY A 71 7.54 6.53 7.67
CA GLY A 71 6.45 6.96 6.80
C GLY A 71 6.05 5.92 5.75
N ALA A 72 6.99 5.11 5.25
CA ALA A 72 6.69 3.97 4.38
C ALA A 72 5.93 2.85 5.09
N ILE A 73 6.35 2.50 6.30
CA ILE A 73 5.59 1.57 7.15
C ILE A 73 4.20 2.13 7.48
N GLN A 74 4.08 3.43 7.76
CA GLN A 74 2.78 4.06 8.02
C GLN A 74 1.88 4.09 6.79
N TRP A 75 2.43 4.29 5.59
CA TRP A 75 1.66 4.16 4.34
C TRP A 75 1.12 2.75 4.19
N TYR A 76 1.93 1.71 4.40
CA TYR A 76 1.48 0.33 4.34
C TYR A 76 0.39 0.02 5.39
N LYS A 77 0.56 0.49 6.63
CA LYS A 77 -0.47 0.39 7.69
C LYS A 77 -1.79 1.03 7.27
N ASN A 78 -1.76 2.22 6.67
CA ASN A 78 -2.95 2.94 6.18
C ASN A 78 -3.66 2.20 5.02
N HIS A 79 -2.98 1.30 4.31
CA HIS A 79 -3.53 0.54 3.16
C HIS A 79 -3.75 -0.95 3.45
N MET A 80 -3.63 -1.38 4.72
CA MET A 80 -3.84 -2.77 5.14
C MET A 80 -5.18 -3.32 4.65
N GLY A 81 -5.14 -4.51 4.05
CA GLY A 81 -6.31 -5.18 3.48
C GLY A 81 -6.64 -4.80 2.04
N SER A 82 -6.04 -3.74 1.47
CA SER A 82 -6.35 -3.28 0.12
C SER A 82 -5.85 -4.24 -0.98
N THR A 83 -6.69 -4.49 -1.97
CA THR A 83 -6.35 -5.26 -3.18
C THR A 83 -5.89 -4.39 -4.36
N GLY A 84 -5.95 -3.05 -4.23
CA GLY A 84 -5.70 -2.11 -5.34
C GLY A 84 -4.29 -2.14 -5.94
N TRP A 85 -3.32 -2.73 -5.24
CA TRP A 85 -1.93 -2.86 -5.68
C TRP A 85 -1.53 -4.31 -6.03
N GLN A 86 -2.48 -5.24 -6.17
CA GLN A 86 -2.17 -6.60 -6.62
C GLN A 86 -1.51 -6.59 -8.01
N GLY A 87 -0.39 -7.30 -8.14
CA GLY A 87 0.47 -7.28 -9.33
C GLY A 87 1.36 -6.03 -9.46
N LEU A 88 1.19 -5.02 -8.61
CA LEU A 88 1.87 -3.71 -8.67
C LEU A 88 2.81 -3.50 -7.47
N CYS A 89 3.52 -4.55 -7.04
CA CYS A 89 4.37 -4.51 -5.84
C CYS A 89 5.44 -3.41 -5.84
N GLU A 90 6.11 -3.16 -6.99
CA GLU A 90 7.08 -2.06 -7.12
C GLU A 90 6.42 -0.70 -6.86
N LYS A 91 5.30 -0.43 -7.54
CA LYS A 91 4.53 0.81 -7.34
C LYS A 91 4.03 0.96 -5.89
N ALA A 92 3.75 -0.14 -5.19
CA ALA A 92 3.35 -0.07 -3.79
C ALA A 92 4.50 0.39 -2.88
N VAL A 93 5.72 -0.12 -3.08
CA VAL A 93 6.89 0.31 -2.29
C VAL A 93 7.34 1.72 -2.66
N GLU A 94 7.24 2.11 -3.94
CA GLU A 94 7.47 3.50 -4.38
C GLU A 94 6.46 4.47 -3.75
N ASN A 95 5.16 4.15 -3.83
CA ASN A 95 4.11 4.97 -3.25
C ASN A 95 4.29 5.10 -1.73
N ALA A 96 4.77 4.05 -1.06
CA ALA A 96 5.12 4.10 0.36
C ALA A 96 6.30 5.04 0.66
N TYR A 97 7.19 5.28 -0.29
CA TYR A 97 8.26 6.28 -0.20
C TYR A 97 7.92 7.63 -0.86
N GLY A 98 6.65 7.87 -1.20
CA GLY A 98 6.19 9.16 -1.74
C GLY A 98 6.48 9.40 -3.22
N VAL A 99 6.94 8.39 -3.96
CA VAL A 99 7.28 8.47 -5.39
C VAL A 99 6.48 7.46 -6.21
N THR A 100 6.58 7.50 -7.54
CA THR A 100 5.93 6.51 -8.41
C THR A 100 6.60 6.45 -9.79
N GLY A 101 6.68 5.26 -10.38
CA GLY A 101 7.20 5.06 -11.73
C GLY A 101 8.73 5.16 -11.86
N VAL A 102 9.46 5.05 -10.75
CA VAL A 102 10.92 5.08 -10.73
C VAL A 102 11.48 3.78 -11.31
N TRP A 103 11.01 2.60 -10.91
CA TRP A 103 11.45 1.32 -11.43
C TRP A 103 10.33 0.59 -12.17
N ALA A 104 10.69 -0.10 -13.26
CA ALA A 104 9.72 -0.85 -14.05
C ALA A 104 9.25 -2.16 -13.38
N SER A 105 10.01 -2.67 -12.40
CA SER A 105 9.73 -3.91 -11.67
C SER A 105 10.68 -4.08 -10.47
N ALA A 106 10.33 -4.99 -9.55
CA ALA A 106 11.20 -5.42 -8.45
C ALA A 106 12.54 -5.99 -8.93
N ASN A 107 12.56 -6.67 -10.08
CA ASN A 107 13.80 -7.11 -10.71
C ASN A 107 14.67 -5.95 -11.20
N ALA A 108 14.07 -4.87 -11.69
CA ALA A 108 14.80 -3.68 -12.12
C ALA A 108 15.36 -2.88 -10.93
N HIS A 109 14.55 -2.68 -9.88
CA HIS A 109 14.98 -2.00 -8.66
C HIS A 109 16.12 -2.76 -7.97
N TRP A 110 15.99 -4.08 -7.80
CA TRP A 110 17.09 -4.96 -7.36
C TRP A 110 18.33 -4.69 -8.23
N ASN A 111 18.31 -5.02 -9.52
CA ASN A 111 19.50 -4.91 -10.37
C ASN A 111 20.16 -3.52 -10.43
N GLY A 112 19.45 -2.44 -10.07
CA GLY A 112 19.99 -1.07 -9.99
C GLY A 112 20.54 -0.62 -8.63
N ALA A 113 20.38 -1.39 -7.56
CA ALA A 113 20.71 -0.99 -6.18
C ALA A 113 21.73 -1.91 -5.49
N PRO A 114 22.43 -1.45 -4.42
CA PRO A 114 23.30 -2.31 -3.60
C PRO A 114 22.53 -3.40 -2.87
N HIS A 115 23.04 -4.64 -2.91
CA HIS A 115 22.39 -5.83 -2.36
C HIS A 115 23.02 -6.33 -1.07
N HIS A 116 22.16 -6.80 -0.18
CA HIS A 116 22.55 -7.38 1.10
C HIS A 116 21.73 -8.65 1.40
N SER A 117 22.29 -9.52 2.24
CA SER A 117 21.66 -10.74 2.74
C SER A 117 21.39 -10.62 4.25
N GLY A 118 20.78 -11.67 4.84
CA GLY A 118 20.48 -11.70 6.28
C GLY A 118 19.30 -10.80 6.67
N ALA A 119 19.35 -10.29 7.91
CA ALA A 119 18.30 -9.44 8.47
C ALA A 119 18.27 -8.07 7.79
N ALA A 120 17.09 -7.70 7.29
CA ALA A 120 16.85 -6.41 6.69
C ALA A 120 16.51 -5.37 7.79
N PRO A 121 17.09 -4.16 7.75
CA PRO A 121 16.74 -3.08 8.69
C PRO A 121 15.37 -2.48 8.34
N LEU A 122 14.80 -1.72 9.29
CA LEU A 122 13.51 -1.02 9.12
C LEU A 122 13.49 -0.19 7.82
N GLY A 123 12.44 -0.35 7.02
CA GLY A 123 12.26 0.39 5.78
C GLY A 123 13.01 -0.18 4.56
N ALA A 124 13.94 -1.12 4.75
CA ALA A 124 14.68 -1.71 3.62
C ALA A 124 13.73 -2.44 2.68
N PHE A 125 14.00 -2.35 1.38
CA PHE A 125 13.25 -3.09 0.37
C PHE A 125 13.69 -4.56 0.43
N VAL A 126 12.76 -5.49 0.64
CA VAL A 126 12.99 -6.94 0.71
C VAL A 126 12.43 -7.60 -0.54
N TYR A 127 13.18 -8.55 -1.12
CA TYR A 127 12.90 -9.07 -2.46
C TYR A 127 12.79 -10.60 -2.53
N TRP A 128 11.96 -11.08 -3.45
CA TRP A 128 11.76 -12.51 -3.73
C TRP A 128 11.80 -12.83 -5.22
N ASN A 129 12.21 -14.05 -5.57
CA ASN A 129 12.18 -14.59 -6.94
C ASN A 129 10.99 -15.54 -7.13
N ILE A 130 9.79 -14.96 -7.18
CA ILE A 130 8.50 -15.69 -7.27
C ILE A 130 7.64 -15.32 -8.49
N SER A 131 8.11 -14.40 -9.33
CA SER A 131 7.42 -13.98 -10.55
C SER A 131 8.42 -13.50 -11.61
N ALA A 132 8.00 -13.39 -12.87
CA ALA A 132 8.83 -12.87 -13.96
C ALA A 132 9.33 -11.43 -13.72
N TYR A 133 8.62 -10.64 -12.91
CA TYR A 133 8.99 -9.28 -12.53
C TYR A 133 9.61 -9.19 -11.12
N GLY A 134 9.81 -10.32 -10.45
CA GLY A 134 10.19 -10.40 -9.04
C GLY A 134 9.00 -10.11 -8.11
N HIS A 135 9.30 -9.90 -6.83
CA HIS A 135 8.39 -9.33 -5.85
C HIS A 135 9.18 -8.52 -4.83
N VAL A 136 8.58 -7.45 -4.30
CA VAL A 136 9.21 -6.54 -3.33
C VAL A 136 8.20 -6.10 -2.25
N GLY A 137 8.73 -5.82 -1.07
CA GLY A 137 8.02 -5.25 0.08
C GLY A 137 8.96 -4.42 0.95
N ILE A 138 8.46 -3.86 2.05
CA ILE A 138 9.22 -3.06 3.01
C ILE A 138 9.41 -3.85 4.31
N SER A 139 10.65 -4.00 4.78
CA SER A 139 10.93 -4.67 6.05
C SER A 139 10.48 -3.85 7.26
N ASP A 140 9.93 -4.55 8.26
CA ASP A 140 9.60 -3.97 9.56
C ASP A 140 10.80 -3.87 10.52
N GLY A 141 12.01 -4.26 10.08
CA GLY A 141 13.24 -4.26 10.88
C GLY A 141 13.37 -5.44 11.85
N ASN A 142 12.32 -6.24 12.03
CA ASN A 142 12.22 -7.33 13.00
C ASN A 142 12.18 -8.71 12.32
N GLY A 143 12.55 -8.79 11.04
CA GLY A 143 12.52 -10.00 10.22
C GLY A 143 11.19 -10.25 9.48
N GLY A 144 10.18 -9.42 9.72
CA GLY A 144 8.94 -9.35 8.97
C GLY A 144 8.95 -8.27 7.88
N PHE A 145 7.81 -8.12 7.22
CA PHE A 145 7.64 -7.16 6.13
C PHE A 145 6.18 -6.79 5.89
N TYR A 146 5.97 -5.63 5.23
CA TYR A 146 4.72 -5.24 4.60
C TYR A 146 4.87 -5.35 3.08
N ALA A 147 3.91 -5.99 2.40
CA ALA A 147 3.90 -6.08 0.94
C ALA A 147 2.47 -6.28 0.40
N THR A 148 2.34 -6.25 -0.92
CA THR A 148 1.14 -6.75 -1.61
C THR A 148 1.14 -8.29 -1.61
N SER A 149 0.06 -8.92 -2.04
CA SER A 149 -0.10 -10.38 -2.13
C SER A 149 -0.04 -11.17 -0.80
N VAL A 150 0.11 -10.53 0.36
CA VAL A 150 0.04 -11.18 1.67
C VAL A 150 -1.40 -11.61 1.97
N GLY A 151 -1.70 -12.87 1.68
CA GLY A 151 -3.07 -13.38 1.58
C GLY A 151 -3.90 -12.59 0.56
N GLY A 152 -3.33 -12.33 -0.62
CA GLY A 152 -4.02 -11.75 -1.79
C GLY A 152 -4.25 -10.23 -1.77
N LYS A 153 -3.63 -9.50 -0.85
CA LYS A 153 -3.85 -8.05 -0.60
C LYS A 153 -2.60 -7.40 0.02
N ILE A 154 -2.64 -6.10 0.28
CA ILE A 154 -1.67 -5.44 1.16
C ILE A 154 -1.81 -6.02 2.58
N GLY A 155 -0.70 -6.52 3.12
CA GLY A 155 -0.67 -7.10 4.45
C GLY A 155 0.74 -7.12 5.04
N HIS A 156 0.80 -7.56 6.29
CA HIS A 156 2.03 -7.77 7.05
C HIS A 156 2.25 -9.27 7.27
N ALA A 157 3.51 -9.71 7.21
CA ALA A 157 3.92 -11.05 7.59
C ALA A 157 5.16 -10.97 8.51
N THR A 158 5.18 -11.81 9.54
CA THR A 158 6.24 -11.82 10.58
C THR A 158 7.55 -12.49 10.16
N SER A 159 7.65 -12.97 8.93
CA SER A 159 8.87 -13.59 8.40
C SER A 159 8.96 -13.42 6.90
N VAL A 160 10.14 -13.02 6.40
CA VAL A 160 10.46 -13.02 4.96
C VAL A 160 10.26 -14.38 4.28
N ASN A 161 10.20 -15.48 5.03
CA ASN A 161 9.91 -16.83 4.50
C ASN A 161 8.42 -17.08 4.21
N TYR A 162 7.53 -16.11 4.45
CA TYR A 162 6.12 -16.20 4.03
C TYR A 162 5.98 -16.41 2.52
N PHE A 163 6.85 -15.78 1.73
CA PHE A 163 7.04 -16.10 0.33
C PHE A 163 8.30 -16.95 0.15
N ASN A 164 8.24 -17.94 -0.74
CA ASN A 164 9.41 -18.74 -1.14
C ASN A 164 10.45 -17.87 -1.86
N ASN A 165 11.68 -18.40 -2.00
CA ASN A 165 12.75 -17.78 -2.80
C ASN A 165 13.11 -16.34 -2.39
N TYR A 166 13.26 -16.07 -1.09
CA TYR A 166 13.80 -14.81 -0.59
C TYR A 166 15.23 -14.58 -1.14
N ARG A 167 15.51 -13.36 -1.61
CA ARG A 167 16.76 -12.98 -2.29
C ARG A 167 17.69 -12.16 -1.42
N GLY A 168 17.15 -11.47 -0.42
CA GLY A 168 17.84 -10.42 0.32
C GLY A 168 17.12 -9.07 0.24
N TRP A 169 17.87 -8.00 0.51
CA TRP A 169 17.34 -6.64 0.64
C TRP A 169 18.26 -5.57 0.03
N THR A 170 17.70 -4.39 -0.26
CA THR A 170 18.44 -3.17 -0.63
C THR A 170 18.19 -2.08 0.43
N PRO A 171 19.12 -1.13 0.65
CA PRO A 171 18.98 -0.11 1.68
C PRO A 171 17.69 0.71 1.57
N ALA A 172 17.20 1.17 2.73
CA ALA A 172 16.06 2.07 2.83
C ALA A 172 16.43 3.46 2.29
N ALA A 173 15.77 3.91 1.22
CA ALA A 173 15.94 5.21 0.59
C ALA A 173 14.71 5.54 -0.25
N VAL A 174 14.47 6.82 -0.55
CA VAL A 174 13.52 7.21 -1.61
C VAL A 174 14.02 6.62 -2.94
N PRO A 175 13.23 5.81 -3.66
CA PRO A 175 13.67 5.20 -4.91
C PRO A 175 14.16 6.22 -5.94
N SER A 176 15.33 5.96 -6.51
CA SER A 176 15.97 6.70 -7.60
C SER A 176 16.75 5.73 -8.51
N ARG A 177 17.06 6.14 -9.75
CA ARG A 177 17.89 5.37 -10.70
C ARG A 177 19.30 5.95 -10.82
#